data_AF-A0A505DSJ0-F1
#
_entry.id   AF-A0A505DSJ0-F1
#
_cell.length_a   1.000
_cell.length_b   1.000
_cell.length_c   1.000
_cell.angle_alpha   90.00
_cell.angle_beta   90.00
_cell.angle_gamma   90.00
#
_symmetry.space_group_name_H-M   'P 1'
#
loop_
_entity.id
_entity.type
_entity.pdbx_description
1 polymer ?
#
loop_
_entity_poly.entity_id
_entity_poly.type
_entity_poly.pdbx_seq_one_letter_code
_entity_poly.pdbx_strand_id
1 'polypeptide(L)'
;MSDQTCSFAGCTNRIKNTPRRLCHTHYLQFLAGKELRPIRKRVRTSGDCAFPSCGRPIRSRGLCKSHYAQQLKGKTLTALVERIPDGSVCTFSGCTKSQYSIGLCQGHYSQQYAGNELTPLRTVLNKDRTCEFPGCINKVRARGLCYTHADQRNRGVPLTPIRSKLPRQRALELRAQGMGHCTLCDQNKDLSEFPWDNGRDVPHSYCKRCKAIKRKASQNNLTFAFVEALYKYQEDRCAICDSTNGEPGNGSDWLQMDHWGGCCERSSKDDKTCGRCVRGLLCGACNSRLLSWYEQAPDHLRTIAEVNDYLTNWPAQVVRQQGIE
;
A
#
# COMPACT_ATOMS: atom_id res chain seq x y z
N MET A 1 -34.20 9.94 34.03
CA MET A 1 -33.53 10.59 32.88
C MET A 1 -34.46 11.67 32.36
N SER A 2 -34.11 12.94 32.53
CA SER A 2 -35.02 14.07 32.29
C SER A 2 -35.30 14.28 30.79
N ASP A 3 -36.58 14.48 30.48
CA ASP A 3 -37.15 14.61 29.14
C ASP A 3 -36.88 16.02 28.57
N GLN A 4 -35.60 16.36 28.38
CA GLN A 4 -35.20 17.71 27.98
C GLN A 4 -35.47 17.95 26.49
N THR A 5 -36.19 19.04 26.20
CA THR A 5 -36.58 19.48 24.85
C THR A 5 -35.58 20.45 24.24
N CYS A 6 -35.61 20.53 22.90
CA CYS A 6 -34.76 21.41 22.09
C CYS A 6 -34.87 22.88 22.52
N SER A 7 -33.74 23.58 22.57
CA SER A 7 -33.69 25.03 22.86
C SER A 7 -34.27 25.92 21.75
N PHE A 8 -34.59 25.38 20.57
CA PHE A 8 -35.27 26.14 19.52
C PHE A 8 -36.74 26.38 19.87
N ALA A 9 -37.17 27.65 19.85
CA ALA A 9 -38.52 28.07 20.21
C ALA A 9 -39.60 27.27 19.46
N GLY A 10 -40.55 26.69 20.20
CA GLY A 10 -41.64 25.88 19.65
C GLY A 10 -41.25 24.46 19.19
N CYS A 11 -40.01 24.00 19.43
CA CYS A 11 -39.60 22.64 19.11
C CYS A 11 -39.75 21.70 20.32
N THR A 12 -40.60 20.69 20.18
CA THR A 12 -40.84 19.67 21.21
C THR A 12 -39.93 18.44 21.06
N ASN A 13 -38.99 18.43 20.10
CA ASN A 13 -38.09 17.31 19.91
C ASN A 13 -37.10 17.21 21.07
N ARG A 14 -36.79 15.98 21.49
CA ARG A 14 -35.77 15.71 22.52
C ARG A 14 -34.38 16.18 22.08
N ILE A 15 -33.62 16.73 23.04
CA ILE A 15 -32.20 17.07 22.81
C ILE A 15 -31.39 15.80 22.52
N LYS A 16 -30.33 15.93 21.72
CA LYS A 16 -29.20 14.99 21.79
C LYS A 16 -28.10 15.65 22.61
N ASN A 17 -27.22 14.86 23.25
CA ASN A 17 -26.05 15.29 24.03
C ASN A 17 -25.11 16.16 23.18
N THR A 18 -25.54 17.39 22.95
CA THR A 18 -24.89 18.41 22.15
C THR A 18 -24.72 19.60 23.08
N PRO A 19 -23.56 20.27 23.05
CA PRO A 19 -23.26 21.37 23.97
C PRO A 19 -24.24 22.55 23.85
N ARG A 20 -25.04 22.62 22.78
CA ARG A 20 -26.03 23.69 22.52
C ARG A 20 -27.47 23.36 22.90
N ARG A 21 -27.72 22.18 23.51
CA ARG A 21 -29.07 21.70 23.89
C ARG A 21 -30.06 21.72 22.72
N LEU A 22 -29.57 21.41 21.51
CA LEU A 22 -30.40 21.32 20.31
C LEU A 22 -30.82 19.87 20.07
N CYS A 23 -31.98 19.66 19.45
CA CYS A 23 -32.32 18.37 18.87
C CYS A 23 -31.37 18.08 17.69
N HIS A 24 -31.27 16.81 17.29
CA HIS A 24 -30.38 16.39 16.20
C HIS A 24 -30.52 17.23 14.92
N THR A 25 -31.76 17.52 14.51
CA THR A 25 -32.03 18.25 13.26
C THR A 25 -31.61 19.71 13.32
N HIS A 26 -31.83 20.40 14.46
CA HIS A 26 -31.37 21.78 14.65
C HIS A 26 -29.86 21.87 14.83
N TYR A 27 -29.25 20.89 15.51
CA TYR A 27 -27.80 20.80 15.61
C TYR A 27 -27.15 20.68 14.22
N LEU A 28 -27.74 19.90 13.30
CA LEU A 28 -27.28 19.81 11.92
C LEU A 28 -27.46 21.12 11.11
N GLN A 29 -28.55 21.87 11.34
CA GLN A 29 -28.70 23.20 10.72
C GLN A 29 -27.59 24.16 11.18
N PHE A 30 -27.29 24.15 12.49
CA PHE A 30 -26.21 24.91 13.08
C PHE A 30 -24.83 24.54 12.49
N LEU A 31 -24.50 23.24 12.41
CA LEU A 31 -23.23 22.78 11.82
C LEU A 31 -23.11 23.17 10.34
N ALA A 32 -24.23 23.28 9.63
CA ALA A 32 -24.25 23.71 8.23
C ALA A 32 -24.20 25.24 8.05
N GLY A 33 -24.01 26.02 9.13
CA GLY A 33 -23.96 27.49 9.09
C GLY A 33 -25.30 28.14 8.74
N LYS A 34 -26.41 27.42 8.87
CA LYS A 34 -27.75 27.91 8.54
C LYS A 34 -28.41 28.48 9.78
N GLU A 35 -29.20 29.53 9.59
CA GLU A 35 -30.15 29.98 10.62
C GLU A 35 -31.08 28.84 10.99
N LEU A 36 -31.34 28.69 12.30
CA LEU A 36 -32.25 27.67 12.79
C LEU A 36 -33.68 27.99 12.35
N ARG A 37 -34.36 27.00 11.77
CA ARG A 37 -35.73 27.15 11.26
C ARG A 37 -36.64 26.05 11.81
N PRO A 38 -37.97 26.27 11.85
CA PRO A 38 -38.91 25.24 12.27
C PRO A 38 -38.76 23.95 11.45
N ILE A 39 -38.79 22.81 12.13
CA ILE A 39 -38.68 21.51 11.47
C ILE A 39 -40.04 21.19 10.83
N ARG A 40 -40.07 21.15 9.49
CA ARG A 40 -41.27 20.72 8.76
C ARG A 40 -41.56 19.25 9.09
N LYS A 41 -42.75 18.95 9.63
CA LYS A 41 -43.20 17.57 9.80
C LYS A 41 -43.26 16.92 8.43
N ARG A 42 -42.58 15.78 8.27
CA ARG A 42 -42.68 14.98 7.05
C ARG A 42 -44.09 14.39 7.03
N VAL A 43 -44.94 14.87 6.14
CA VAL A 43 -46.21 14.20 5.85
C VAL A 43 -45.84 12.82 5.29
N ARG A 44 -46.21 11.75 5.99
CA ARG A 44 -46.10 10.40 5.43
C ARG A 44 -47.15 10.32 4.33
N THR A 45 -46.72 10.24 3.09
CA THR A 45 -47.61 9.89 1.98
C THR A 45 -48.05 8.44 2.18
N SER A 46 -49.30 8.24 2.58
CA SER A 46 -49.98 6.95 2.59
C SER A 46 -50.40 6.58 1.16
N GLY A 47 -50.31 5.29 0.81
CA GLY A 47 -50.70 4.77 -0.51
C GLY A 47 -49.64 3.84 -1.13
N ASP A 48 -50.02 3.24 -2.25
CA ASP A 48 -49.19 2.34 -3.04
C ASP A 48 -48.43 3.09 -4.15
N CYS A 49 -47.33 2.49 -4.59
CA CYS A 49 -46.50 3.04 -5.64
C CYS A 49 -47.32 3.36 -6.90
N ALA A 50 -47.15 4.56 -7.46
CA ALA A 50 -47.78 4.98 -8.70
C ALA A 50 -47.32 4.17 -9.94
N PHE A 51 -46.30 3.31 -9.81
CA PHE A 51 -45.89 2.43 -10.89
C PHE A 51 -46.93 1.32 -11.11
N PRO A 52 -47.42 1.10 -12.35
CA PRO A 52 -48.41 0.07 -12.64
C PRO A 52 -48.02 -1.31 -12.09
N SER A 53 -48.97 -1.99 -11.45
CA SER A 53 -48.77 -3.31 -10.84
C SER A 53 -47.73 -3.36 -9.71
N CYS A 54 -47.44 -2.23 -9.05
CA CYS A 54 -46.55 -2.20 -7.88
C CYS A 54 -47.34 -1.93 -6.58
N GLY A 55 -47.70 -2.98 -5.84
CA GLY A 55 -48.33 -2.88 -4.52
C GLY A 55 -47.37 -2.53 -3.36
N ARG A 56 -46.21 -1.93 -3.64
CA ARG A 56 -45.26 -1.53 -2.57
C ARG A 56 -45.59 -0.14 -2.06
N PRO A 57 -45.46 0.14 -0.75
CA PRO A 57 -45.83 1.43 -0.19
C PRO A 57 -44.96 2.59 -0.72
N ILE A 58 -45.59 3.76 -0.89
CA ILE A 58 -44.91 4.99 -1.29
C ILE A 58 -43.85 5.37 -0.26
N ARG A 59 -42.63 5.68 -0.74
CA ARG A 59 -41.54 6.24 0.08
C ARG A 59 -41.34 7.73 -0.17
N SER A 60 -41.42 8.17 -1.43
CA SER A 60 -41.24 9.57 -1.81
C SER A 60 -41.76 9.81 -3.23
N ARG A 61 -42.33 11.00 -3.49
CA ARG A 61 -42.82 11.42 -4.82
C ARG A 61 -43.77 10.41 -5.50
N GLY A 62 -44.66 9.77 -4.72
CA GLY A 62 -45.59 8.78 -5.25
C GLY A 62 -44.96 7.44 -5.63
N LEU A 63 -43.66 7.23 -5.39
CA LEU A 63 -42.95 6.00 -5.76
C LEU A 63 -42.48 5.23 -4.53
N CYS A 64 -42.43 3.90 -4.64
CA CYS A 64 -41.80 3.03 -3.64
C CYS A 64 -40.29 3.28 -3.58
N LYS A 65 -39.60 2.71 -2.56
CA LYS A 65 -38.14 2.87 -2.38
C LYS A 65 -37.34 2.57 -3.65
N SER A 66 -37.66 1.48 -4.33
CA SER A 66 -36.88 0.99 -5.47
C SER A 66 -37.15 1.78 -6.74
N HIS A 67 -38.42 2.13 -7.01
CA HIS A 67 -38.81 2.99 -8.13
C HIS A 67 -38.30 4.43 -7.96
N TYR A 68 -38.38 4.99 -6.75
CA TYR A 68 -37.77 6.28 -6.46
C TYR A 68 -36.25 6.26 -6.68
N ALA A 69 -35.58 5.14 -6.39
CA ALA A 69 -34.15 4.98 -6.67
C ALA A 69 -33.84 4.82 -8.17
N GLN A 70 -34.71 4.19 -8.96
CA GLN A 70 -34.59 4.17 -10.42
C GLN A 70 -34.73 5.58 -10.99
N GLN A 71 -35.73 6.34 -10.55
CA GLN A 71 -35.96 7.73 -10.95
C GLN A 71 -34.75 8.64 -10.60
N LEU A 72 -34.20 8.53 -9.40
CA LEU A 72 -33.01 9.31 -9.01
C LEU A 72 -31.76 8.99 -9.85
N LYS A 73 -31.70 7.80 -10.47
CA LYS A 73 -30.62 7.38 -11.37
C LYS A 73 -30.91 7.72 -12.83
N GLY A 74 -31.97 8.48 -13.13
CA GLY A 74 -32.37 8.84 -14.49
C GLY A 74 -32.83 7.64 -15.33
N LYS A 75 -33.19 6.51 -14.70
CA LYS A 75 -33.67 5.32 -15.40
C LYS A 75 -35.17 5.41 -15.63
N THR A 76 -35.62 4.92 -16.77
CA THR A 76 -37.04 4.59 -17.00
C THR A 76 -37.48 3.63 -15.90
N LEU A 77 -38.65 3.89 -15.31
CA LEU A 77 -39.22 3.03 -14.29
C LEU A 77 -39.57 1.68 -14.91
N THR A 78 -39.10 0.60 -14.30
CA THR A 78 -39.39 -0.77 -14.75
C THR A 78 -40.02 -1.58 -13.63
N ALA A 79 -40.70 -2.67 -13.99
CA ALA A 79 -41.21 -3.61 -13.00
C ALA A 79 -40.06 -4.12 -12.12
N LEU A 80 -40.30 -4.19 -10.82
CA LEU A 80 -39.31 -4.68 -9.88
C LEU A 80 -39.29 -6.20 -9.96
N VAL A 81 -38.12 -6.78 -10.17
CA VAL A 81 -37.94 -8.23 -10.08
C VAL A 81 -38.27 -8.68 -8.65
N GLU A 82 -39.02 -9.77 -8.54
CA GLU A 82 -39.35 -10.37 -7.26
C GLU A 82 -38.08 -10.81 -6.52
N ARG A 83 -38.13 -10.75 -5.19
CA ARG A 83 -37.00 -11.20 -4.38
C ARG A 83 -36.91 -12.72 -4.53
N ILE A 84 -35.72 -13.24 -4.80
CA ILE A 84 -35.44 -14.67 -4.79
C ILE A 84 -35.77 -15.19 -3.38
N PRO A 85 -36.62 -16.23 -3.24
CA PRO A 85 -36.95 -16.81 -1.94
C PRO A 85 -35.69 -17.21 -1.17
N ASP A 86 -35.71 -16.97 0.15
CA ASP A 86 -34.60 -17.39 1.01
C ASP A 86 -34.49 -18.91 0.97
N GLY A 87 -33.28 -19.43 0.70
CA GLY A 87 -33.04 -20.87 0.56
C GLY A 87 -33.18 -21.42 -0.86
N SER A 88 -33.54 -20.61 -1.87
CA SER A 88 -33.50 -21.07 -3.27
C SER A 88 -32.10 -21.56 -3.67
N VAL A 89 -32.04 -22.75 -4.26
CA VAL A 89 -30.81 -23.41 -4.73
C VAL A 89 -30.68 -23.31 -6.24
N CYS A 90 -29.46 -23.49 -6.73
CA CYS A 90 -29.18 -23.53 -8.17
C CYS A 90 -29.96 -24.66 -8.87
N THR A 91 -30.58 -24.37 -10.01
CA THR A 91 -31.29 -25.35 -10.85
C THR A 91 -30.37 -26.24 -11.68
N PHE A 92 -29.07 -25.93 -11.73
CA PHE A 92 -28.10 -26.78 -12.42
C PHE A 92 -27.94 -28.11 -11.67
N SER A 93 -28.10 -29.23 -12.40
CA SER A 93 -28.09 -30.58 -11.84
C SER A 93 -26.84 -30.84 -10.98
N GLY A 94 -27.04 -31.29 -9.74
CA GLY A 94 -25.96 -31.56 -8.79
C GLY A 94 -25.35 -30.33 -8.11
N CYS A 95 -25.88 -29.11 -8.31
CA CYS A 95 -25.38 -27.91 -7.64
C CYS A 95 -26.20 -27.54 -6.40
N THR A 96 -25.58 -27.57 -5.23
CA THR A 96 -26.21 -27.21 -3.95
C THR A 96 -25.99 -25.75 -3.55
N LYS A 97 -25.36 -24.93 -4.39
CA LYS A 97 -25.10 -23.51 -4.09
C LYS A 97 -26.37 -22.69 -4.16
N SER A 98 -26.47 -21.66 -3.33
CA SER A 98 -27.60 -20.73 -3.33
C SER A 98 -27.78 -20.03 -4.68
N GLN A 99 -29.03 -19.90 -5.10
CA GLN A 99 -29.43 -19.17 -6.29
C GLN A 99 -29.06 -17.69 -6.17
N TYR A 100 -28.44 -17.15 -7.21
CA TYR A 100 -28.05 -15.75 -7.33
C TYR A 100 -29.01 -14.96 -8.23
N SER A 101 -29.38 -15.51 -9.39
CA SER A 101 -30.33 -14.91 -10.34
C SER A 101 -30.80 -15.94 -11.36
N ILE A 102 -32.05 -15.84 -11.83
CA ILE A 102 -32.60 -16.66 -12.93
C ILE A 102 -32.39 -18.17 -12.71
N GLY A 103 -32.67 -18.67 -11.49
CA GLY A 103 -32.49 -20.09 -11.16
C GLY A 103 -31.03 -20.53 -10.96
N LEU A 104 -30.03 -19.71 -11.29
CA LEU A 104 -28.63 -20.11 -11.24
C LEU A 104 -27.89 -19.50 -10.05
N CYS A 105 -26.94 -20.25 -9.47
CA CYS A 105 -25.96 -19.69 -8.54
C CYS A 105 -24.99 -18.76 -9.28
N GLN A 106 -24.22 -17.96 -8.53
CA GLN A 106 -23.31 -16.96 -9.11
C GLN A 106 -22.34 -17.54 -10.15
N GLY A 107 -21.83 -18.76 -9.94
CA GLY A 107 -20.89 -19.39 -10.87
C GLY A 107 -21.54 -19.79 -12.20
N HIS A 108 -22.71 -20.43 -12.16
CA HIS A 108 -23.43 -20.84 -13.37
C HIS A 108 -24.02 -19.64 -14.10
N TYR A 109 -24.53 -18.63 -13.36
CA TYR A 109 -24.97 -17.37 -13.96
C TYR A 109 -23.83 -16.72 -14.77
N SER A 110 -22.60 -16.70 -14.25
CA SER A 110 -21.45 -16.17 -14.97
C SER A 110 -21.07 -16.98 -16.21
N GLN A 111 -21.17 -18.32 -16.16
CA GLN A 111 -20.94 -19.17 -17.35
C GLN A 111 -21.94 -18.82 -18.46
N GLN A 112 -23.23 -18.78 -18.12
CA GLN A 112 -24.30 -18.44 -19.06
C GLN A 112 -24.15 -17.02 -19.61
N TYR A 113 -23.86 -16.04 -18.74
CA TYR A 113 -23.67 -14.64 -19.15
C TYR A 113 -22.47 -14.47 -20.10
N ALA A 114 -21.44 -15.29 -19.94
CA ALA A 114 -20.30 -15.33 -20.84
C ALA A 114 -20.54 -16.15 -22.12
N GLY A 115 -21.76 -16.65 -22.35
CA GLY A 115 -22.14 -17.44 -23.52
C GLY A 115 -21.63 -18.88 -23.51
N ASN A 116 -21.15 -19.38 -22.36
CA ASN A 116 -20.69 -20.75 -22.22
C ASN A 116 -21.85 -21.69 -21.84
N GLU A 117 -21.75 -22.94 -22.27
CA GLU A 117 -22.60 -24.00 -21.73
C GLU A 117 -22.37 -24.16 -20.22
N LEU A 118 -23.46 -24.43 -19.50
CA LEU A 118 -23.40 -24.65 -18.06
C LEU A 118 -22.65 -25.96 -17.79
N THR A 119 -21.58 -25.87 -17.01
CA THR A 119 -20.76 -27.02 -16.62
C THR A 119 -20.58 -27.03 -15.11
N PRO A 120 -20.39 -28.21 -14.49
CA PRO A 120 -20.19 -28.31 -13.05
C PRO A 120 -19.08 -27.37 -12.58
N LEU A 121 -19.41 -26.52 -11.60
CA LEU A 121 -18.42 -25.59 -11.05
C LEU A 121 -17.27 -26.36 -10.41
N ARG A 122 -16.04 -26.07 -10.85
CA ARG A 122 -14.83 -26.59 -10.20
C ARG A 122 -14.87 -26.26 -8.71
N THR A 123 -14.73 -27.29 -7.87
CA THR A 123 -14.48 -27.11 -6.44
C THR A 123 -13.14 -26.40 -6.28
N VAL A 124 -13.06 -25.44 -5.34
CA VAL A 124 -11.83 -24.69 -5.10
C VAL A 124 -10.83 -25.64 -4.44
N LEU A 125 -10.05 -26.37 -5.23
CA LEU A 125 -9.01 -27.31 -4.81
C LEU A 125 -7.87 -26.66 -3.98
N ASN A 126 -7.91 -25.35 -3.75
CA ASN A 126 -6.81 -24.55 -3.21
C ASN A 126 -7.11 -23.92 -1.84
N LYS A 127 -8.08 -24.41 -1.05
CA LYS A 127 -8.41 -23.73 0.22
C LYS A 127 -7.26 -23.76 1.25
N ASP A 128 -6.46 -24.83 1.24
CA ASP A 128 -5.44 -25.09 2.27
C ASP A 128 -4.01 -25.29 1.73
N ARG A 129 -3.81 -25.11 0.42
CA ARG A 129 -2.46 -25.18 -0.17
C ARG A 129 -1.68 -23.90 0.14
N THR A 130 -0.49 -24.06 0.71
CA THR A 130 0.52 -23.01 0.90
C THR A 130 1.44 -22.91 -0.31
N CYS A 131 2.03 -21.74 -0.49
CA CYS A 131 2.95 -21.45 -1.58
C CYS A 131 4.15 -22.40 -1.56
N GLU A 132 4.54 -22.91 -2.73
CA GLU A 132 5.71 -23.80 -2.92
C GLU A 132 7.05 -23.08 -2.73
N PHE A 133 7.05 -21.74 -2.60
CA PHE A 133 8.26 -20.99 -2.32
C PHE A 133 8.72 -21.29 -0.89
N PRO A 134 9.98 -21.73 -0.66
CA PRO A 134 10.47 -22.11 0.65
C PRO A 134 10.20 -21.05 1.73
N GLY A 135 9.56 -21.47 2.82
CA GLY A 135 9.23 -20.59 3.96
C GLY A 135 8.05 -19.64 3.73
N CYS A 136 7.34 -19.72 2.60
CA CYS A 136 6.18 -18.86 2.35
C CYS A 136 4.88 -19.47 2.89
N ILE A 137 4.27 -18.81 3.88
CA ILE A 137 2.99 -19.24 4.50
C ILE A 137 1.74 -18.75 3.74
N ASN A 138 1.91 -17.99 2.66
CA ASN A 138 0.78 -17.46 1.91
C ASN A 138 0.04 -18.57 1.14
N LYS A 139 -1.28 -18.42 1.01
CA LYS A 139 -2.11 -19.38 0.26
C LYS A 139 -1.80 -19.34 -1.23
N VAL A 140 -1.81 -20.50 -1.88
CA VAL A 140 -1.68 -20.64 -3.33
C VAL A 140 -2.85 -19.98 -4.02
N ARG A 141 -2.55 -19.15 -5.04
CA ARG A 141 -3.56 -18.60 -5.93
C ARG A 141 -3.69 -19.45 -7.19
N ALA A 142 -2.57 -19.76 -7.84
CA ALA A 142 -2.51 -20.57 -9.04
C ALA A 142 -1.10 -21.13 -9.26
N ARG A 143 -1.00 -22.33 -9.87
CA ARG A 143 0.28 -22.95 -10.28
C ARG A 143 1.33 -23.00 -9.15
N GLY A 144 0.92 -23.49 -7.98
CA GLY A 144 1.82 -23.70 -6.83
C GLY A 144 2.26 -22.43 -6.08
N LEU A 145 1.99 -21.25 -6.62
CA LEU A 145 2.47 -19.99 -6.06
C LEU A 145 1.34 -19.15 -5.43
N CYS A 146 1.68 -18.41 -4.38
CA CYS A 146 0.85 -17.32 -3.89
C CYS A 146 0.77 -16.20 -4.94
N TYR A 147 -0.15 -15.25 -4.75
CA TYR A 147 -0.32 -14.15 -5.70
C TYR A 147 0.98 -13.38 -5.98
N THR A 148 1.73 -13.04 -4.93
CA THR A 148 2.94 -12.22 -5.05
C THR A 148 4.08 -12.97 -5.73
N HIS A 149 4.30 -14.26 -5.42
CA HIS A 149 5.30 -15.08 -6.13
C HIS A 149 4.89 -15.35 -7.58
N ALA A 150 3.59 -15.51 -7.85
CA ALA A 150 3.10 -15.62 -9.22
C ALA A 150 3.34 -14.32 -10.01
N ASP A 151 3.18 -13.14 -9.38
CA ASP A 151 3.49 -11.84 -9.98
C ASP A 151 4.99 -11.69 -10.28
N GLN A 152 5.87 -12.03 -9.33
CA GLN A 152 7.32 -12.05 -9.55
C GLN A 152 7.70 -12.90 -10.76
N ARG A 153 7.17 -14.13 -10.83
CA ARG A 153 7.39 -15.02 -11.98
C ARG A 153 6.88 -14.41 -13.29
N ASN A 154 5.68 -13.85 -13.30
CA ASN A 154 5.09 -13.25 -14.50
C ASN A 154 5.86 -12.03 -15.00
N ARG A 155 6.55 -11.31 -14.11
CA ARG A 155 7.42 -10.18 -14.44
C ARG A 155 8.83 -10.60 -14.86
N GLY A 156 9.13 -11.91 -14.87
CA GLY A 156 10.46 -12.42 -15.20
C GLY A 156 11.52 -12.13 -14.14
N VAL A 157 11.12 -11.76 -12.92
CA VAL A 157 12.08 -11.54 -11.82
C VAL A 157 12.22 -12.81 -10.96
N PRO A 158 13.41 -13.09 -10.40
CA PRO A 158 13.59 -14.20 -9.47
C PRO A 158 12.59 -14.14 -8.32
N LEU A 159 12.08 -15.30 -7.88
CA LEU A 159 11.23 -15.36 -6.71
C LEU A 159 12.06 -15.04 -5.48
N THR A 160 11.60 -14.11 -4.66
CA THR A 160 12.27 -13.72 -3.41
C THR A 160 11.35 -13.95 -2.22
N PRO A 161 11.89 -14.10 -0.99
CA PRO A 161 11.06 -14.11 0.20
C PRO A 161 10.16 -12.87 0.25
N ILE A 162 8.87 -13.09 0.51
CA ILE A 162 7.91 -12.01 0.69
C ILE A 162 8.02 -11.56 2.14
N ARG A 163 8.52 -10.35 2.35
CA ARG A 163 8.50 -9.74 3.68
C ARG A 163 7.05 -9.41 4.05
N SER A 164 6.47 -10.18 4.96
CA SER A 164 5.11 -9.96 5.43
C SER A 164 5.03 -8.61 6.13
N LYS A 165 3.96 -7.84 5.86
CA LYS A 165 3.68 -6.64 6.64
C LYS A 165 3.46 -7.05 8.10
N LEU A 166 4.12 -6.37 9.03
CA LEU A 166 3.90 -6.59 10.45
C LEU A 166 2.39 -6.42 10.77
N PRO A 167 1.74 -7.38 11.45
CA PRO A 167 0.34 -7.25 11.81
C PRO A 167 0.08 -5.95 12.59
N ARG A 168 -1.05 -5.29 12.32
CA ARG A 168 -1.38 -3.99 12.94
C ARG A 168 -1.31 -4.06 14.48
N GLN A 169 -1.82 -5.14 15.08
CA GLN A 169 -1.79 -5.36 16.53
C GLN A 169 -0.34 -5.30 17.06
N ARG A 170 0.56 -6.09 16.46
CA ARG A 170 1.96 -6.16 16.83
C ARG A 170 2.70 -4.83 16.63
N ALA A 171 2.36 -4.11 15.56
CA ALA A 171 2.91 -2.77 15.31
C ALA A 171 2.48 -1.76 16.40
N LEU A 172 1.26 -1.86 16.92
CA LEU A 172 0.78 -1.01 18.02
C LEU A 172 1.47 -1.36 19.34
N GLU A 173 1.68 -2.65 19.62
CA GLU A 173 2.42 -3.11 20.80
C GLU A 173 3.86 -2.59 20.82
N LEU A 174 4.59 -2.71 19.70
CA LEU A 174 5.95 -2.17 19.61
C LEU A 174 5.98 -0.66 19.84
N ARG A 175 5.03 0.07 19.25
CA ARG A 175 4.94 1.54 19.43
C ARG A 175 4.67 1.93 20.87
N ALA A 176 3.83 1.17 21.58
CA ALA A 176 3.58 1.39 23.00
C ALA A 176 4.85 1.21 23.85
N GLN A 177 5.84 0.45 23.36
CA GLN A 177 7.14 0.22 23.98
C GLN A 177 8.22 1.21 23.48
N GLY A 178 7.86 2.23 22.70
CA GLY A 178 8.84 3.14 22.10
C GLY A 178 9.63 2.54 20.93
N MET A 179 9.18 1.41 20.38
CA MET A 179 9.87 0.70 19.29
C MET A 179 9.09 0.74 17.96
N GLY A 180 9.84 0.67 16.86
CA GLY A 180 9.34 0.47 15.51
C GLY A 180 9.97 -0.76 14.86
N HIS A 181 9.31 -1.29 13.83
CA HIS A 181 9.84 -2.42 13.06
C HIS A 181 10.17 -1.97 11.63
N CYS A 182 11.42 -2.16 11.21
CA CYS A 182 11.88 -1.82 9.87
C CYS A 182 11.60 -2.96 8.90
N THR A 183 10.69 -2.74 7.95
CA THR A 183 10.32 -3.74 6.93
C THR A 183 11.39 -4.00 5.85
N LEU A 184 12.55 -3.33 5.92
CA LEU A 184 13.70 -3.57 5.04
C LEU A 184 14.78 -4.45 5.66
N CYS A 185 15.21 -4.17 6.90
CA CYS A 185 16.19 -5.01 7.58
C CYS A 185 15.56 -6.02 8.56
N ASP A 186 14.23 -6.01 8.68
CA ASP A 186 13.45 -6.90 9.56
C ASP A 186 13.79 -6.77 11.06
N GLN A 187 14.32 -5.62 11.48
CA GLN A 187 14.73 -5.35 12.85
C GLN A 187 13.73 -4.48 13.61
N ASN A 188 13.54 -4.79 14.89
CA ASN A 188 12.90 -3.89 15.84
C ASN A 188 13.95 -2.90 16.36
N LYS A 189 13.64 -1.61 16.29
CA LYS A 189 14.54 -0.50 16.62
C LYS A 189 13.79 0.55 17.41
N ASP A 190 14.52 1.41 18.11
CA ASP A 190 13.90 2.57 18.78
C ASP A 190 13.17 3.46 17.77
N LEU A 191 12.05 4.07 18.17
CA LEU A 191 11.27 4.95 17.29
C LEU A 191 12.08 6.13 16.74
N SER A 192 13.09 6.61 17.47
CA SER A 192 13.99 7.68 17.03
C SER A 192 14.87 7.28 15.82
N GLU A 193 15.03 5.98 15.55
CA GLU A 193 15.69 5.48 14.35
C GLU A 193 14.81 5.53 13.09
N PHE A 194 13.54 5.93 13.22
CA PHE A 194 12.61 6.03 12.11
C PHE A 194 12.31 7.50 11.78
N PRO A 195 12.39 7.90 10.49
CA PRO A 195 11.89 9.21 10.09
C PRO A 195 10.39 9.32 10.38
N TRP A 196 9.94 10.46 10.88
CA TRP A 196 8.52 10.72 11.09
C TRP A 196 7.83 11.08 9.76
N ASP A 197 6.67 10.49 9.49
CA ASP A 197 5.80 10.85 8.37
C ASP A 197 4.73 11.83 8.87
N ASN A 198 4.96 13.12 8.64
CA ASN A 198 4.03 14.19 9.06
C ASN A 198 2.63 14.06 8.43
N GLY A 199 2.51 13.48 7.23
CA GLY A 199 1.22 13.38 6.54
C GLY A 199 0.31 12.31 7.14
N ARG A 200 0.88 11.28 7.75
CA ARG A 200 0.15 10.17 8.39
C ARG A 200 0.27 10.15 9.91
N ASP A 201 1.07 11.06 10.46
CA ASP A 201 1.42 11.15 11.89
C ASP A 201 1.87 9.81 12.48
N VAL A 202 2.79 9.16 11.78
CA VAL A 202 3.35 7.85 12.17
C VAL A 202 4.83 7.75 11.79
N PRO A 203 5.62 6.91 12.49
CA PRO A 203 6.96 6.56 12.03
C PRO A 203 6.91 5.87 10.66
N HIS A 204 7.91 6.16 9.82
CA HIS A 204 8.08 5.51 8.53
C HIS A 204 8.27 3.99 8.70
N SER A 205 7.93 3.19 7.68
CA SER A 205 8.08 1.72 7.72
C SER A 205 9.53 1.22 7.60
N TYR A 206 10.48 2.14 7.42
CA TYR A 206 11.91 1.87 7.22
C TYR A 206 12.70 2.75 8.18
N CYS A 207 13.73 2.21 8.82
CA CYS A 207 14.65 3.01 9.63
C CYS A 207 15.46 3.97 8.74
N LYS A 208 16.07 5.00 9.35
CA LYS A 208 16.89 6.01 8.69
C LYS A 208 17.96 5.39 7.77
N ARG A 209 18.73 4.42 8.28
CA ARG A 209 19.75 3.68 7.52
C ARG A 209 19.17 2.99 6.29
N CYS A 210 18.14 2.16 6.46
CA CYS A 210 17.53 1.42 5.34
C CYS A 210 16.88 2.35 4.31
N LYS A 211 16.30 3.47 4.75
CA LYS A 211 15.74 4.48 3.85
C LYS A 211 16.84 5.12 2.99
N ALA A 212 18.00 5.43 3.57
CA ALA A 212 19.15 5.97 2.85
C ALA A 212 19.75 4.97 1.86
N ILE A 213 19.93 3.70 2.25
CA ILE A 213 20.38 2.60 1.38
C ILE A 213 19.42 2.45 0.19
N LYS A 214 18.10 2.42 0.44
CA LYS A 214 17.09 2.30 -0.61
C LYS A 214 17.12 3.48 -1.59
N ARG A 215 17.35 4.70 -1.09
CA ARG A 215 17.51 5.90 -1.94
C ARG A 215 18.73 5.75 -2.85
N LYS A 216 19.89 5.39 -2.30
CA LYS A 216 21.13 5.17 -3.09
C LYS A 216 20.95 4.11 -4.16
N ALA A 217 20.34 2.98 -3.81
CA ALA A 217 20.05 1.91 -4.75
C ALA A 217 19.21 2.41 -5.93
N SER A 218 18.14 3.18 -5.66
CA SER A 218 17.29 3.75 -6.71
C SER A 218 17.95 4.80 -7.60
N GLN A 219 18.90 5.56 -7.06
CA GLN A 219 19.65 6.58 -7.80
C GLN A 219 20.75 5.97 -8.67
N ASN A 220 21.20 4.76 -8.35
CA ASN A 220 22.33 4.11 -9.01
C ASN A 220 21.94 2.84 -9.79
N ASN A 221 20.65 2.61 -10.04
CA ASN A 221 20.15 1.40 -10.71
C ASN A 221 20.70 0.09 -10.10
N LEU A 222 20.75 0.04 -8.77
CA LEU A 222 21.16 -1.13 -7.99
C LEU A 222 20.00 -1.66 -7.15
N THR A 223 20.10 -2.90 -6.67
CA THR A 223 19.13 -3.41 -5.69
C THR A 223 19.47 -2.94 -4.27
N PHE A 224 18.47 -2.96 -3.39
CA PHE A 224 18.69 -2.72 -1.96
C PHE A 224 19.69 -3.74 -1.37
N ALA A 225 19.57 -5.01 -1.78
CA ALA A 225 20.42 -6.08 -1.28
C ALA A 225 21.88 -5.87 -1.67
N PHE A 226 22.15 -5.42 -2.90
CA PHE A 226 23.50 -5.08 -3.34
C PHE A 226 24.12 -3.96 -2.49
N VAL A 227 23.40 -2.84 -2.33
CA VAL A 227 23.93 -1.71 -1.57
C VAL A 227 24.09 -2.08 -0.09
N GLU A 228 23.16 -2.84 0.50
CA GLU A 228 23.30 -3.35 1.86
C GLU A 228 24.51 -4.27 2.03
N ALA A 229 24.75 -5.17 1.07
CA ALA A 229 25.92 -6.03 1.06
C ALA A 229 27.22 -5.23 0.93
N LEU A 230 27.22 -4.16 0.14
CA LEU A 230 28.36 -3.24 0.04
C LEU A 230 28.65 -2.50 1.34
N TYR A 231 27.61 -1.98 2.01
CA TYR A 231 27.77 -1.39 3.35
C TYR A 231 28.31 -2.42 4.36
N LYS A 232 27.85 -3.67 4.29
CA LYS A 232 28.32 -4.74 5.18
C LYS A 232 29.77 -5.12 4.90
N TYR A 233 30.14 -5.25 3.63
CA TYR A 233 31.50 -5.58 3.20
C TYR A 233 32.50 -4.50 3.62
N GLN A 234 32.09 -3.24 3.56
CA GLN A 234 32.90 -2.10 4.01
C GLN A 234 32.69 -1.73 5.49
N GLU A 235 31.96 -2.54 6.27
CA GLU A 235 31.69 -2.30 7.70
C GLU A 235 31.16 -0.89 8.03
N ASP A 236 30.29 -0.35 7.16
CA ASP A 236 29.77 1.02 7.24
C ASP A 236 30.87 2.12 7.27
N ARG A 237 32.03 1.88 6.62
CA ARG A 237 33.19 2.80 6.53
C ARG A 237 33.59 3.18 5.11
N CYS A 238 34.32 4.29 5.01
CA CYS A 238 34.92 4.76 3.76
C CYS A 238 36.00 3.78 3.28
N ALA A 239 35.94 3.34 2.02
CA ALA A 239 36.92 2.40 1.45
C ALA A 239 38.35 2.97 1.30
N ILE A 240 38.56 4.28 1.45
CA ILE A 240 39.88 4.91 1.34
C ILE A 240 40.46 5.25 2.71
N CYS A 241 39.71 5.95 3.55
CA CYS A 241 40.24 6.49 4.82
C CYS A 241 39.67 5.83 6.08
N ASP A 242 38.85 4.78 5.92
CA ASP A 242 38.23 4.00 7.01
C ASP A 242 37.31 4.79 7.96
N SER A 243 37.07 6.08 7.69
CA SER A 243 36.17 6.91 8.49
C SER A 243 34.72 6.46 8.32
N THR A 244 33.96 6.43 9.41
CA THR A 244 32.50 6.24 9.38
C THR A 244 31.75 7.48 8.89
N ASN A 245 32.37 8.65 9.01
CA ASN A 245 31.82 9.96 8.64
C ASN A 245 30.43 10.24 9.27
N GLY A 246 30.28 9.82 10.53
CA GLY A 246 29.06 9.98 11.33
C GLY A 246 28.28 8.69 11.54
N GLU A 247 27.10 8.81 12.14
CA GLU A 247 26.20 7.67 12.37
C GLU A 247 25.40 7.29 11.11
N PRO A 248 25.17 5.99 10.85
CA PRO A 248 24.36 5.53 9.73
C PRO A 248 22.95 6.12 9.73
N GLY A 249 22.64 6.93 8.72
CA GLY A 249 21.31 7.51 8.48
C GLY A 249 21.10 8.91 9.05
N ASN A 250 22.10 9.52 9.68
CA ASN A 250 22.07 10.93 10.10
C ASN A 250 22.91 11.80 9.13
N GLY A 251 22.44 13.02 8.82
CA GLY A 251 23.13 13.98 7.94
C GLY A 251 23.02 13.69 6.43
N SER A 252 23.70 14.49 5.60
CA SER A 252 23.62 14.43 4.12
C SER A 252 24.35 13.21 3.52
N ASP A 253 23.91 12.01 3.88
CA ASP A 253 24.43 10.69 3.51
C ASP A 253 25.88 10.41 3.97
N TRP A 254 26.02 9.93 5.21
CA TRP A 254 27.30 9.62 5.88
C TRP A 254 28.37 8.98 4.97
N LEU A 255 27.99 8.05 4.10
CA LEU A 255 28.82 7.62 2.97
C LEU A 255 28.10 7.89 1.65
N GLN A 256 28.87 8.28 0.64
CA GLN A 256 28.46 8.54 -0.74
C GLN A 256 28.77 7.34 -1.63
N MET A 257 27.99 7.18 -2.69
CA MET A 257 28.22 6.15 -3.70
C MET A 257 29.18 6.68 -4.75
N ASP A 258 30.39 6.15 -4.78
CA ASP A 258 31.37 6.51 -5.79
C ASP A 258 31.24 5.61 -7.02
N HIS A 259 31.48 6.19 -8.18
CA HIS A 259 31.35 5.53 -9.46
C HIS A 259 32.36 6.08 -10.48
N TRP A 260 32.82 5.22 -11.39
CA TRP A 260 33.72 5.64 -12.46
C TRP A 260 33.00 6.56 -13.46
N GLY A 261 33.56 7.76 -13.66
CA GLY A 261 32.97 8.82 -14.49
C GLY A 261 32.97 8.54 -15.99
N GLY A 262 33.86 7.67 -16.48
CA GLY A 262 33.99 7.35 -17.91
C GLY A 262 33.02 6.27 -18.43
N CYS A 263 32.15 5.72 -17.58
CA CYS A 263 31.28 4.60 -17.98
C CYS A 263 30.03 5.01 -18.75
N CYS A 264 29.35 6.06 -18.28
CA CYS A 264 28.03 6.43 -18.75
C CYS A 264 28.13 7.67 -19.65
N GLU A 265 27.60 7.59 -20.88
CA GLU A 265 27.33 8.76 -21.70
C GLU A 265 26.21 9.57 -21.03
N ARG A 266 26.57 10.62 -20.30
CA ARG A 266 25.60 11.42 -19.52
C ARG A 266 24.68 12.18 -20.48
N SER A 267 23.39 11.82 -20.50
CA SER A 267 22.33 12.68 -21.05
C SER A 267 21.66 13.45 -19.92
N SER A 268 21.38 14.74 -20.12
CA SER A 268 20.84 15.65 -19.10
C SER A 268 19.43 15.32 -18.58
N LYS A 269 18.83 14.19 -19.02
CA LYS A 269 17.49 13.75 -18.62
C LYS A 269 17.48 12.59 -17.61
N ASP A 270 18.60 11.89 -17.43
CA ASP A 270 18.71 10.75 -16.50
C ASP A 270 20.03 10.81 -15.72
N ASP A 271 20.03 11.49 -14.56
CA ASP A 271 21.17 11.58 -13.63
C ASP A 271 21.53 10.25 -12.93
N LYS A 272 21.00 9.11 -13.39
CA LYS A 272 21.24 7.80 -12.76
C LYS A 272 22.46 7.11 -13.36
N THR A 273 23.24 6.45 -12.51
CA THR A 273 24.34 5.60 -12.97
C THR A 273 23.82 4.27 -13.53
N CYS A 274 24.58 3.59 -14.37
CA CYS A 274 24.20 2.27 -14.92
C CYS A 274 24.29 1.12 -13.89
N GLY A 275 24.72 1.40 -12.66
CA GLY A 275 24.98 0.41 -11.60
C GLY A 275 26.30 -0.35 -11.75
N ARG A 276 26.75 -0.64 -12.98
CA ARG A 276 28.02 -1.37 -13.23
C ARG A 276 29.27 -0.54 -12.95
N CYS A 277 29.15 0.79 -13.02
CA CYS A 277 30.25 1.71 -12.78
C CYS A 277 30.51 2.03 -11.31
N VAL A 278 29.68 1.52 -10.39
CA VAL A 278 29.85 1.77 -8.95
C VAL A 278 31.10 1.05 -8.44
N ARG A 279 31.99 1.80 -7.76
CA ARG A 279 33.24 1.27 -7.19
C ARG A 279 33.06 0.87 -5.73
N GLY A 280 32.52 1.77 -4.91
CA GLY A 280 32.34 1.53 -3.48
C GLY A 280 31.69 2.72 -2.75
N LEU A 281 31.69 2.65 -1.42
CA LEU A 281 31.22 3.72 -0.55
C LEU A 281 32.39 4.56 -0.02
N LEU A 282 32.28 5.88 -0.12
CA LEU A 282 33.32 6.82 0.33
C LEU A 282 32.72 7.93 1.18
N CYS A 283 33.48 8.50 2.12
CA CYS A 283 33.06 9.74 2.79
C CYS A 283 33.08 10.91 1.79
N GLY A 284 32.38 12.00 2.10
CA GLY A 284 32.29 13.16 1.21
C GLY A 284 33.66 13.78 0.88
N ALA A 285 34.59 13.79 1.84
CA ALA A 285 35.94 14.30 1.64
C ALA A 285 36.75 13.44 0.66
N CYS A 286 36.71 12.11 0.81
CA CYS A 286 37.38 11.20 -0.10
C CYS A 286 36.77 11.25 -1.50
N ASN A 287 35.43 11.23 -1.62
CA ASN A 287 34.75 11.18 -2.90
C ASN A 287 34.90 12.48 -3.72
N SER A 288 34.47 13.60 -3.13
CA SER A 288 34.30 14.86 -3.87
C SER A 288 35.53 15.77 -3.88
N ARG A 289 36.51 15.54 -2.98
CA ARG A 289 37.71 16.38 -2.88
C ARG A 289 38.95 15.62 -3.31
N LEU A 290 39.26 14.52 -2.60
CA LEU A 290 40.47 13.73 -2.86
C LEU A 290 40.40 13.05 -4.23
N LEU A 291 39.43 12.15 -4.42
CA LEU A 291 39.37 11.30 -5.61
C LEU A 291 39.09 12.10 -6.88
N SER A 292 38.21 13.10 -6.77
CA SER A 292 37.90 14.02 -7.88
C SER A 292 39.14 14.72 -8.44
N TRP A 293 40.09 15.15 -7.59
CA TRP A 293 41.37 15.71 -8.06
C TRP A 293 42.34 14.61 -8.51
N TYR A 294 42.45 13.53 -7.74
CA TYR A 294 43.44 12.48 -7.93
C TYR A 294 43.30 11.76 -9.27
N GLU A 295 42.07 11.51 -9.74
CA GLU A 295 41.80 10.92 -11.06
C GLU A 295 42.19 11.82 -12.24
N GLN A 296 42.36 13.12 -12.01
CA GLN A 296 42.78 14.11 -13.03
C GLN A 296 44.28 14.38 -12.97
N ALA A 297 44.95 14.07 -11.85
CA ALA A 297 46.38 14.26 -11.70
C ALA A 297 47.17 13.34 -12.65
N PRO A 298 48.33 13.77 -13.19
CA PRO A 298 49.24 12.89 -13.94
C PRO A 298 49.71 11.70 -13.11
N ASP A 299 50.05 10.58 -13.76
CA ASP A 299 50.39 9.31 -13.09
C ASP A 299 51.52 9.44 -12.06
N HIS A 300 52.53 10.28 -12.32
CA HIS A 300 53.65 10.49 -11.40
C HIS A 300 53.25 11.21 -10.09
N LEU A 301 52.07 11.85 -10.02
CA LEU A 301 51.53 12.46 -8.80
C LEU A 301 50.56 11.54 -8.07
N ARG A 302 50.20 10.38 -8.64
CA ARG A 302 49.28 9.42 -8.05
C ARG A 302 50.02 8.44 -7.13
N THR A 303 50.52 8.95 -6.01
CA THR A 303 51.39 8.20 -5.10
C THR A 303 50.70 7.70 -3.82
N ILE A 304 49.41 7.95 -3.62
CA ILE A 304 48.68 7.54 -2.42
C ILE A 304 48.24 6.08 -2.59
N ALA A 305 48.85 5.18 -1.83
CA ALA A 305 48.68 3.74 -1.97
C ALA A 305 47.22 3.31 -1.79
N GLU A 306 46.53 3.83 -0.78
CA GLU A 306 45.14 3.49 -0.45
C GLU A 306 44.17 3.94 -1.56
N VAL A 307 44.45 5.07 -2.22
CA VAL A 307 43.64 5.54 -3.34
C VAL A 307 43.88 4.68 -4.58
N ASN A 308 45.14 4.33 -4.87
CA ASN A 308 45.49 3.45 -5.98
C ASN A 308 44.91 2.04 -5.81
N ASP A 309 44.94 1.51 -4.59
CA ASP A 309 44.31 0.24 -4.24
C ASP A 309 42.80 0.30 -4.48
N TYR A 310 42.11 1.33 -3.96
CA TYR A 310 40.68 1.53 -4.20
C TYR A 310 40.30 1.64 -5.69
N LEU A 311 41.11 2.35 -6.48
CA LEU A 311 40.90 2.54 -7.92
C LEU A 311 41.06 1.24 -8.72
N THR A 312 41.86 0.30 -8.21
CA THR A 312 42.15 -0.99 -8.85
C THR A 312 41.20 -2.09 -8.35
N ASN A 313 40.96 -2.12 -7.04
CA ASN A 313 40.25 -3.18 -6.32
C ASN A 313 38.92 -2.65 -5.81
N TRP A 314 37.89 -2.68 -6.66
CA TRP A 314 36.59 -2.09 -6.33
C TRP A 314 35.83 -2.95 -5.31
N PRO A 315 35.45 -2.42 -4.14
CA PRO A 315 34.61 -3.16 -3.18
C PRO A 315 33.31 -3.72 -3.80
N ALA A 316 32.72 -3.00 -4.75
CA ALA A 316 31.54 -3.43 -5.47
C ALA A 316 31.76 -4.73 -6.30
N GLN A 317 32.97 -4.97 -6.83
CA GLN A 317 33.26 -6.20 -7.58
C GLN A 317 33.26 -7.42 -6.66
N VAL A 318 33.76 -7.28 -5.43
CA VAL A 318 33.75 -8.37 -4.43
C VAL A 318 32.32 -8.77 -4.08
N VAL A 319 31.41 -7.79 -3.93
CA VAL A 319 29.98 -8.07 -3.70
C VAL A 319 29.35 -8.77 -4.91
N ARG A 320 29.69 -8.38 -6.14
CA ARG A 320 29.19 -9.04 -7.36
C ARG A 320 29.63 -10.49 -7.47
N GLN A 321 30.87 -10.79 -7.09
CA GLN A 321 31.40 -12.17 -7.10
C GLN A 321 30.64 -13.10 -6.13
N GLN A 322 29.94 -12.55 -5.14
CA GLN A 322 29.05 -13.30 -4.24
C GLN A 322 27.66 -13.56 -4.84
N GLY A 323 27.41 -13.17 -6.10
CA GLY A 323 26.13 -13.38 -6.79
C GLY A 323 25.03 -12.40 -6.38
N ILE A 324 25.39 -11.25 -5.80
CA ILE A 324 24.46 -10.19 -5.41
C ILE A 324 24.53 -9.09 -6.48
N GLU A 325 23.39 -8.72 -7.06
CA GLU A 325 23.25 -7.65 -8.08
C GLU A 325 22.25 -6.57 -7.68
#